data_AF-A0A5B8V0P8-F1
#
_entry.id   AF-A0A5B8V0P8-F1
#
_cell.length_a   1.000
_cell.length_b   1.000
_cell.length_c   1.000
_cell.angle_alpha   90.00
_cell.angle_beta   90.00
_cell.angle_gamma   90.00
#
_symmetry.space_group_name_H-M   'P 1'
#
loop_
_entity.id
_entity.type
_entity.pdbx_description
1 polymer ?
#
loop_
_entity_poly.entity_id
_entity_poly.type
_entity_poly.pdbx_seq_one_letter_code
_entity_poly.pdbx_strand_id
1 'polypeptide(L)'
;MEYQEFIDQLVNNFPEIKGQVLDEDDVGLITLQMGTFKRFTQKAINENNIQTVKKCFDFISLHNSMVNSRIQNSIGITYLAKLTIRKNSKIEKLLPPELKNIRDSLHRHYNSVSENKGFNNFINELEQLEKKKKS
;
A
#
# COMPACT_ATOMS: atom_id res chain seq x y z
N MET A 1 -8.80 -14.54 9.90
CA MET A 1 -8.31 -13.48 10.80
C MET A 1 -9.17 -12.25 10.63
N GLU A 2 -9.77 -11.83 11.74
CA GLU A 2 -10.60 -10.62 11.79
C GLU A 2 -9.76 -9.37 12.00
N TYR A 3 -10.39 -8.20 11.83
CA TYR A 3 -9.72 -6.89 11.94
C TYR A 3 -8.92 -6.71 13.24
N GLN A 4 -9.55 -6.97 14.39
CA GLN A 4 -8.91 -6.72 15.69
C GLN A 4 -7.68 -7.61 15.86
N GLU A 5 -7.80 -8.89 15.52
CA GLU A 5 -6.71 -9.86 15.59
C GLU A 5 -5.52 -9.43 14.72
N PHE A 6 -5.77 -8.93 13.50
CA PHE A 6 -4.71 -8.43 12.63
C PHE A 6 -4.00 -7.19 13.22
N ILE A 7 -4.76 -6.25 13.79
CA ILE A 7 -4.18 -5.05 14.41
C ILE A 7 -3.37 -5.41 15.66
N ASP A 8 -3.86 -6.33 16.48
CA ASP A 8 -3.14 -6.81 17.67
C ASP A 8 -1.81 -7.46 17.26
N GLN A 9 -1.81 -8.31 16.23
CA GLN A 9 -0.59 -8.89 15.68
C GLN A 9 0.36 -7.81 15.14
N LEU A 10 -0.16 -6.80 14.44
CA LEU A 10 0.64 -5.69 13.92
C LEU A 10 1.34 -4.92 15.04
N VAL A 11 0.62 -4.48 16.06
CA VAL A 11 1.22 -3.66 17.14
C VAL A 11 2.11 -4.46 18.08
N ASN A 12 1.89 -5.78 18.20
CA ASN A 12 2.77 -6.66 18.97
C ASN A 12 4.10 -6.91 18.26
N ASN A 13 4.08 -7.02 16.93
CA ASN A 13 5.31 -7.20 16.13
C ASN A 13 6.07 -5.88 15.91
N PHE A 14 5.36 -4.75 15.92
CA PHE A 14 5.92 -3.42 15.67
C PHE A 14 5.46 -2.42 16.75
N PRO A 15 5.94 -2.57 18.00
CA PRO A 15 5.53 -1.71 19.10
C PRO A 15 5.86 -0.24 18.88
N GLU A 16 6.85 0.09 18.04
CA GLU A 16 7.29 1.46 17.73
C GLU A 16 6.22 2.30 17.04
N ILE A 17 5.27 1.66 16.35
CA ILE A 17 4.17 2.34 15.65
C ILE A 17 2.84 2.18 16.36
N LYS A 18 2.78 1.46 17.48
CA LYS A 18 1.55 1.16 18.22
C LYS A 18 0.70 2.41 18.47
N GLY A 19 1.31 3.49 18.96
CA GLY A 19 0.59 4.74 19.24
C GLY A 19 -0.04 5.38 18.00
N GLN A 20 0.60 5.27 16.83
CA GLN A 20 0.08 5.82 15.57
C GLN A 20 -0.93 4.88 14.89
N VAL A 21 -0.90 3.58 15.20
CA VAL A 21 -1.86 2.60 14.68
C VAL A 21 -3.14 2.58 15.50
N LEU A 22 -3.03 2.83 16.81
CA LEU A 22 -4.15 2.86 17.76
C LEU A 22 -4.61 4.29 18.09
N ASP A 23 -4.25 5.25 17.24
CA ASP A 23 -4.77 6.62 17.35
C ASP A 23 -6.30 6.58 17.27
N GLU A 24 -6.99 7.23 18.21
CA GLU A 24 -8.45 7.18 18.34
C GLU A 24 -9.17 7.58 17.05
N ASP A 25 -8.58 8.51 16.28
CA ASP A 25 -9.11 8.97 14.99
C ASP A 25 -8.94 7.92 13.86
N ASP A 26 -7.98 7.00 14.00
CA ASP A 26 -7.64 5.99 12.99
C ASP A 26 -8.20 4.59 13.32
N VAL A 27 -8.67 4.36 14.55
CA VAL A 27 -9.23 3.06 14.98
C VAL A 27 -10.45 2.69 14.13
N GLY A 28 -10.46 1.44 13.64
CA GLY A 28 -11.49 0.93 12.71
C GLY A 28 -11.26 1.31 11.24
N LEU A 29 -10.32 2.22 10.96
CA LEU A 29 -9.96 2.68 9.62
C LEU A 29 -8.69 1.97 9.14
N ILE A 30 -8.83 0.69 8.78
CA ILE A 30 -7.71 -0.16 8.33
C ILE A 30 -6.84 0.46 7.24
N THR A 31 -7.41 1.29 6.37
CA THR A 31 -6.66 2.02 5.34
C THR A 31 -5.67 3.02 5.96
N LEU A 32 -6.06 3.78 6.98
CA LEU A 32 -5.17 4.73 7.65
C LEU A 32 -4.07 4.01 8.43
N GLN A 33 -4.44 2.94 9.14
CA GLN A 33 -3.51 2.10 9.89
C GLN A 33 -2.47 1.42 8.98
N MET A 34 -2.89 0.90 7.82
CA MET A 34 -1.95 0.40 6.81
C MET A 34 -1.11 1.51 6.18
N GLY A 35 -1.62 2.74 6.13
CA GLY A 35 -0.86 3.93 5.78
C GLY A 35 0.26 4.23 6.78
N THR A 36 -0.02 4.12 8.08
CA THR A 36 0.99 4.21 9.15
C THR A 36 2.06 3.15 8.97
N PHE A 37 1.66 1.88 8.80
CA PHE A 37 2.63 0.80 8.58
C PHE A 37 3.45 0.98 7.29
N LYS A 38 2.84 1.50 6.22
CA LYS A 38 3.54 1.84 4.98
C LYS A 38 4.60 2.90 5.21
N ARG A 39 4.30 3.97 5.96
CA ARG A 39 5.26 5.03 6.28
C ARG A 39 6.44 4.47 7.08
N PHE A 40 6.16 3.59 8.04
CA PHE A 40 7.19 2.88 8.81
C PHE A 40 8.11 2.04 7.93
N THR A 41 7.55 1.17 7.09
CA THR A 41 8.35 0.37 6.15
C THR A 41 9.13 1.24 5.18
N GLN A 42 8.54 2.33 4.66
CA GLN A 42 9.24 3.24 3.76
C GLN A 42 10.41 3.94 4.44
N LYS A 43 10.26 4.34 5.71
CA LYS A 43 11.37 4.91 6.50
C LYS A 43 12.52 3.91 6.61
N ALA A 44 12.23 2.65 6.96
CA ALA A 44 13.24 1.60 7.02
C ALA A 44 13.92 1.33 5.67
N ILE A 45 13.18 1.41 4.55
CA ILE A 45 13.75 1.32 3.20
C ILE A 45 14.72 2.48 2.94
N ASN A 46 14.30 3.71 3.25
CA ASN A 46 15.10 4.92 3.02
C ASN A 46 16.39 4.92 3.85
N GLU A 47 16.33 4.38 5.07
CA GLU A 47 17.48 4.21 5.98
C GLU A 47 18.31 2.95 5.67
N ASN A 48 17.92 2.18 4.65
CA ASN A 48 18.56 0.90 4.29
C ASN A 48 18.62 -0.11 5.47
N ASN A 49 17.64 -0.04 6.37
CA ASN A 49 17.48 -0.94 7.51
C ASN A 49 16.87 -2.28 7.04
N ILE A 50 17.73 -3.12 6.45
CA ILE A 50 17.37 -4.41 5.85
C ILE A 50 16.59 -5.30 6.82
N GLN A 51 16.98 -5.33 8.10
CA GLN A 51 16.35 -6.19 9.10
C GLN A 51 14.89 -5.79 9.32
N THR A 52 14.62 -4.50 9.49
CA THR A 52 13.26 -3.99 9.70
C THR A 52 12.42 -4.21 8.45
N VAL A 53 12.96 -3.92 7.27
CA VAL A 53 12.24 -4.14 6.01
C VAL A 53 11.86 -5.61 5.83
N LYS A 54 12.79 -6.54 6.11
CA LYS A 54 12.52 -7.98 6.04
C LYS A 54 11.39 -8.36 7.00
N LYS A 55 11.44 -7.92 8.26
CA LYS A 55 10.36 -8.16 9.23
C LYS A 55 9.00 -7.65 8.73
N CYS A 56 8.95 -6.44 8.15
CA CYS A 56 7.72 -5.90 7.61
C CYS A 56 7.15 -6.73 6.45
N PHE A 57 8.01 -7.20 5.55
CA PHE A 57 7.57 -8.03 4.42
C PHE A 57 7.16 -9.44 4.85
N ASP A 58 7.92 -10.06 5.77
CA ASP A 58 7.57 -11.36 6.33
C ASP A 58 6.22 -11.30 7.06
N PHE A 59 5.97 -10.24 7.84
CA PHE A 59 4.69 -10.03 8.51
C PHE A 59 3.52 -10.00 7.50
N ILE A 60 3.65 -9.23 6.42
CA ILE A 60 2.59 -9.13 5.42
C ILE A 60 2.43 -10.44 4.65
N SER A 61 3.53 -11.09 4.27
CA SER A 61 3.51 -12.40 3.60
C SER A 61 2.74 -13.43 4.42
N LEU A 62 3.03 -13.52 5.73
CA LEU A 62 2.40 -14.46 6.64
C LEU A 62 0.89 -14.22 6.77
N HIS A 63 0.46 -12.97 6.89
CA HIS A 63 -0.93 -12.63 7.23
C HIS A 63 -1.84 -12.39 6.01
N ASN A 64 -1.28 -12.05 4.84
CA ASN A 64 -2.06 -11.62 3.68
C ASN A 64 -3.08 -12.68 3.22
N SER A 65 -2.77 -13.97 3.30
CA SER A 65 -3.71 -15.05 2.93
C SER A 65 -4.72 -15.40 4.03
N MET A 66 -4.52 -14.92 5.26
CA MET A 66 -5.32 -15.28 6.44
C MET A 66 -6.38 -14.23 6.80
N VAL A 67 -6.23 -13.02 6.28
CA VAL A 67 -7.12 -11.88 6.55
C VAL A 67 -8.25 -11.78 5.52
N ASN A 68 -9.36 -11.12 5.91
CA ASN A 68 -10.49 -10.91 5.01
C ASN A 68 -10.16 -9.92 3.87
N SER A 69 -11.02 -9.89 2.85
CA SER A 69 -10.82 -9.09 1.63
C SER A 69 -10.66 -7.59 1.88
N ARG A 70 -11.30 -7.03 2.92
CA ARG A 70 -11.16 -5.61 3.29
C ARG A 70 -9.72 -5.28 3.71
N ILE A 71 -9.12 -6.14 4.52
CA ILE A 71 -7.74 -5.98 4.98
C ILE A 71 -6.76 -6.27 3.82
N GLN A 72 -6.99 -7.33 3.04
CA GLN A 72 -6.20 -7.65 1.85
C GLN A 72 -6.16 -6.47 0.87
N ASN A 73 -7.31 -5.83 0.60
CA ASN A 73 -7.38 -4.66 -0.27
C ASN A 73 -6.56 -3.49 0.29
N SER A 74 -6.60 -3.27 1.61
CA SER A 74 -5.80 -2.23 2.25
C SER A 74 -4.30 -2.52 2.19
N ILE A 75 -3.89 -3.77 2.38
CA ILE A 75 -2.52 -4.23 2.17
C ILE A 75 -2.08 -3.98 0.72
N GLY A 76 -2.88 -4.38 -0.27
CA GLY A 76 -2.55 -4.20 -1.68
C GLY A 76 -2.43 -2.72 -2.06
N ILE A 77 -3.54 -1.98 -1.91
CA ILE A 77 -3.70 -0.63 -2.46
C ILE A 77 -2.98 0.43 -1.63
N THR A 78 -2.96 0.29 -0.31
CA THR A 78 -2.39 1.33 0.57
C THR A 78 -0.95 1.05 0.92
N TYR A 79 -0.61 -0.21 1.15
CA TYR A 79 0.74 -0.60 1.56
C TYR A 79 1.62 -0.95 0.34
N LEU A 80 1.35 -2.06 -0.34
CA LEU A 80 2.24 -2.59 -1.40
C LEU A 80 2.37 -1.64 -2.60
N ALA A 81 1.25 -1.16 -3.14
CA ALA A 81 1.25 -0.32 -4.34
C ALA A 81 1.94 1.04 -4.10
N LYS A 82 1.94 1.54 -2.86
CA LYS A 82 2.48 2.87 -2.53
C LYS A 82 3.89 2.83 -1.95
N LEU A 83 4.50 1.66 -1.81
CA LEU A 83 5.92 1.54 -1.43
C LEU A 83 6.82 1.86 -2.63
N THR A 84 7.78 2.75 -2.39
CA THR A 84 8.81 3.10 -3.36
C THR A 84 10.02 2.21 -3.13
N ILE A 85 10.10 1.11 -3.89
CA ILE A 85 11.21 0.17 -3.90
C ILE A 85 11.99 0.34 -5.21
N ARG A 86 13.30 0.63 -5.11
CA ARG A 86 14.17 0.75 -6.29
C ARG A 86 14.38 -0.63 -6.94
N LYS A 87 14.28 -0.68 -8.28
CA LYS A 87 14.57 -1.90 -9.06
C LYS A 87 16.01 -2.35 -8.87
N ASN A 88 16.25 -3.66 -8.86
CA ASN A 88 17.53 -4.35 -8.66
C ASN A 88 18.22 -4.05 -7.32
N SER A 89 17.52 -3.46 -6.35
CA SER A 89 18.07 -3.19 -5.03
C SER A 89 18.09 -4.44 -4.15
N LYS A 90 18.92 -4.44 -3.09
CA LYS A 90 18.87 -5.47 -2.04
C LYS A 90 17.47 -5.56 -1.42
N ILE A 91 16.79 -4.43 -1.27
CA ILE A 91 15.42 -4.34 -0.77
C ILE A 91 14.42 -5.07 -1.65
N GLU A 92 14.52 -4.93 -2.98
CA GLU A 92 13.61 -5.63 -3.89
C GLU A 92 13.74 -7.15 -3.74
N LYS A 93 14.96 -7.65 -3.53
CA LYS A 93 15.22 -9.09 -3.31
C LYS A 93 14.65 -9.62 -1.99
N LEU A 94 14.31 -8.75 -1.04
CA LEU A 94 13.64 -9.14 0.21
C LEU A 94 12.13 -9.29 0.03
N LEU A 95 11.55 -8.72 -1.04
CA LEU A 95 10.11 -8.77 -1.25
C LEU A 95 9.71 -10.21 -1.63
N PRO A 96 8.87 -10.88 -0.82
CA PRO A 96 8.43 -12.23 -1.12
C PRO A 96 7.72 -12.32 -2.48
N PRO A 97 7.89 -13.43 -3.24
CA PRO A 97 7.35 -13.55 -4.59
C PRO A 97 5.86 -13.28 -4.70
N GLU A 98 5.06 -13.73 -3.74
CA GLU A 98 3.62 -13.51 -3.69
C GLU A 98 3.26 -12.03 -3.54
N LEU A 99 3.98 -11.28 -2.70
CA LEU A 99 3.76 -9.84 -2.54
C LEU A 99 4.22 -9.07 -3.76
N LYS A 100 5.31 -9.52 -4.40
CA LYS A 100 5.77 -8.97 -5.68
C LYS A 100 4.71 -9.14 -6.76
N ASN A 101 4.12 -10.32 -6.88
CA ASN A 101 3.06 -10.60 -7.86
C ASN A 101 1.81 -9.72 -7.66
N ILE A 102 1.40 -9.50 -6.39
CA ILE A 102 0.29 -8.60 -6.06
C ILE A 102 0.63 -7.17 -6.49
N ARG A 103 1.80 -6.68 -6.10
CA ARG A 103 2.26 -5.32 -6.43
C ARG A 103 2.34 -5.09 -7.94
N ASP A 104 2.94 -6.02 -8.67
CA ASP A 104 3.09 -5.93 -10.12
C ASP A 104 1.73 -5.98 -10.83
N SER A 105 0.78 -6.77 -10.33
CA SER A 105 -0.59 -6.81 -10.83
C SER A 105 -1.31 -5.48 -10.61
N LEU A 106 -1.16 -4.86 -9.44
CA LEU A 106 -1.73 -3.55 -9.14
C LEU A 106 -1.13 -2.46 -10.03
N HIS A 107 0.19 -2.44 -10.23
CA HIS A 107 0.83 -1.49 -11.15
C HIS A 107 0.34 -1.66 -12.59
N ARG A 108 0.22 -2.91 -13.09
CA ARG A 108 -0.37 -3.15 -14.41
C ARG A 108 -1.79 -2.63 -14.50
N HIS A 109 -2.61 -2.86 -13.48
CA HIS A 109 -3.98 -2.37 -13.44
C HIS A 109 -4.02 -0.83 -13.47
N TYR A 110 -3.28 -0.14 -12.61
CA TYR A 110 -3.24 1.34 -12.62
C TYR A 110 -2.74 1.91 -13.94
N ASN A 111 -1.72 1.31 -14.55
CA ASN A 111 -1.23 1.74 -15.85
C ASN A 111 -2.32 1.56 -16.93
N SER A 112 -3.01 0.41 -16.95
CA SER A 112 -4.10 0.16 -17.90
C SER A 112 -5.28 1.12 -17.75
N VAL A 113 -5.60 1.52 -16.52
CA VAL A 113 -6.64 2.53 -16.23
C VAL A 113 -6.20 3.91 -16.71
N SER A 114 -4.94 4.29 -16.46
CA SER A 114 -4.39 5.57 -16.93
C SER A 114 -4.30 5.65 -18.46
N GLU A 115 -4.12 4.51 -19.13
CA GLU A 115 -4.08 4.38 -20.59
C GLU A 115 -5.46 4.22 -21.22
N ASN A 116 -6.54 4.23 -20.42
CA ASN A 116 -7.91 4.10 -20.93
C ASN A 116 -8.28 5.34 -21.75
N LYS A 117 -8.10 5.21 -23.07
CA LYS A 117 -8.37 6.23 -24.08
C LYS A 117 -9.78 6.82 -23.98
N GLY A 118 -10.78 6.03 -23.55
CA GLY A 118 -12.15 6.52 -23.38
C GLY A 118 -12.27 7.55 -22.26
N PHE A 119 -11.62 7.30 -21.12
CA PHE A 119 -11.59 8.27 -20.02
C PHE A 119 -10.76 9.51 -20.37
N ASN A 120 -9.60 9.32 -20.99
CA ASN A 120 -8.74 10.44 -21.40
C ASN A 120 -9.41 11.33 -22.46
N ASN A 121 -10.14 10.73 -23.41
CA ASN A 121 -10.92 11.49 -24.40
C ASN A 121 -12.05 12.28 -23.73
N PHE A 122 -12.75 11.69 -22.78
CA PHE A 122 -13.80 12.37 -22.02
C PHE A 122 -13.27 13.58 -21.22
N ILE A 123 -12.14 13.42 -20.52
CA ILE A 123 -11.50 14.54 -19.79
C ILE A 123 -11.07 15.66 -20.75
N ASN A 124 -10.48 15.30 -21.89
CA ASN A 124 -10.08 16.28 -22.90
C ASN A 124 -11.28 17.04 -23.47
N GLU A 125 -12.42 16.38 -23.68
CA GLU A 125 -13.66 17.04 -24.12
C GLU A 125 -14.19 18.03 -23.07
N LEU A 126 -14.18 17.66 -21.78
CA LEU A 126 -14.59 18.55 -20.70
C LEU A 126 -13.70 19.80 -20.60
N GLU A 127 -12.39 19.65 -20.70
CA GLU A 127 -11.45 20.78 -20.67
C GLU A 127 -11.64 21.74 -21.85
N GLN A 128 -11.96 21.21 -23.04
CA GLN A 128 -12.26 22.04 -24.21
C GLN A 128 -13.59 22.80 -24.06
N LEU A 129 -14.60 22.18 -23.45
CA LEU A 129 -15.88 22.82 -23.17
C LEU A 129 -15.74 23.93 -22.13
N GLU A 130 -14.91 23.77 -21.10
CA GLU A 130 -14.63 24.82 -20.13
C GLU A 130 -13.86 26.00 -20.73
N LYS A 131 -12.88 25.73 -21.61
CA LYS A 131 -12.14 26.78 -22.33
C LYS A 131 -13.05 27.59 -23.26
N LYS A 132 -14.01 26.93 -23.93
CA LYS A 132 -15.02 27.60 -24.78
C LYS A 132 -16.01 28.45 -23.99
N LYS A 133 -16.26 28.16 -22.71
CA LYS A 133 -17.15 28.96 -21.85
C LYS A 133 -16.50 30.21 -21.26
N LYS A 134 -15.16 30.32 -21.31
CA LYS A 134 -14.38 31.44 -20.78
C LYS A 134 -13.85 32.40 -21.86
N SER A 135 -14.20 32.15 -23.12
CA SER A 135 -13.86 32.99 -24.27
C SER A 135 -15.11 33.59 -24.88
#